data_AF-A0A1Y1RDT7-F1
#
_entry.id   AF-A0A1Y1RDT7-F1
#
_cell.length_a   1.000
_cell.length_b   1.000
_cell.length_c   1.000
_cell.angle_alpha   90.00
_cell.angle_beta   90.00
_cell.angle_gamma   90.00
#
_symmetry.space_group_name_H-M   'P 1'
#
loop_
_entity.id
_entity.type
_entity.pdbx_description
1 polymer ?
#
loop_
_entity_poly.entity_id
_entity_poly.type
_entity_poly.pdbx_seq_one_letter_code
_entity_poly.pdbx_strand_id
1 'polypeptide(L)'
;TLDYAENMNGASIFTVRATDTGDLSVDTTFTVTVIPVNDAPIVEQIPDIHFFLGQTAVLPLSAFVNDVDDDPQDLAWTVSGTLNLSVEIDDSTRIADISVVAVDWMGLEIVTFSVSDSSGLSDSSTVQISVGVMLGDANNDGVVDNEDVVMVSGYILNFIGMSNTQMSGANVNGDAFIDVRDIIEILEIIHNQ
;
A
#
# COMPACT_ATOMS: atom_id res chain seq x y z
N THR A 1 28.26 30.48 -19.92
CA THR A 1 27.12 29.64 -20.36
C THR A 1 25.89 30.13 -19.63
N LEU A 2 24.70 29.91 -20.18
CA LEU A 2 23.47 30.01 -19.40
C LEU A 2 23.43 28.75 -18.52
N ASP A 3 23.51 28.92 -17.21
CA ASP A 3 23.22 27.85 -16.26
C ASP A 3 21.72 27.88 -15.98
N TYR A 4 21.07 26.72 -16.06
CA TYR A 4 19.68 26.53 -15.68
C TYR A 4 19.63 25.61 -14.46
N ALA A 5 18.64 25.79 -13.59
CA ALA A 5 18.37 24.82 -12.54
C ALA A 5 17.59 23.64 -13.13
N GLU A 6 17.83 22.45 -12.59
CA GLU A 6 17.08 21.24 -12.94
C GLU A 6 15.57 21.49 -12.79
N ASN A 7 14.78 20.98 -13.74
CA ASN A 7 13.31 21.09 -13.81
C ASN A 7 12.76 22.53 -13.82
N MET A 8 13.59 23.51 -14.16
CA MET A 8 13.15 24.90 -14.33
C MET A 8 12.71 25.16 -15.78
N ASN A 9 11.42 25.44 -15.95
CA ASN A 9 10.80 25.80 -17.22
C ASN A 9 10.19 27.22 -17.19
N GLY A 10 9.91 27.78 -18.37
CA GLY A 10 9.29 29.10 -18.51
C GLY A 10 9.97 30.00 -19.53
N ALA A 11 9.49 31.25 -19.64
CA ALA A 11 10.01 32.24 -20.57
C ALA A 11 10.74 33.37 -19.82
N SER A 12 11.89 33.79 -20.35
CA SER A 12 12.66 34.92 -19.85
C SER A 12 13.08 35.85 -20.99
N ILE A 13 13.06 37.15 -20.72
CA ILE A 13 13.49 38.19 -21.66
C ILE A 13 14.93 38.55 -21.35
N PHE A 14 15.80 38.42 -22.35
CA PHE A 14 17.20 38.80 -22.29
C PHE A 14 17.42 40.11 -23.03
N THR A 15 18.22 41.00 -22.45
CA THR A 15 18.65 42.26 -23.08
C THR A 15 20.12 42.17 -23.42
N VAL A 16 20.48 42.43 -24.67
CA VAL A 16 21.87 42.53 -25.13
C VAL A 16 22.15 43.96 -25.55
N ARG A 17 23.20 44.54 -24.98
CA ARG A 17 23.72 45.86 -25.32
C ARG A 17 24.93 45.74 -26.24
N ALA A 18 24.87 46.35 -27.41
CA ALA A 18 26.04 46.56 -28.26
C ALA A 18 26.51 48.01 -28.09
N THR A 19 27.79 48.22 -27.77
CA THR A 19 28.41 49.56 -27.62
C THR A 19 29.59 49.68 -28.59
N ASP A 20 29.68 50.78 -29.34
CA ASP A 20 30.79 51.04 -30.26
C ASP A 20 32.02 51.68 -29.56
N THR A 21 33.11 51.88 -30.31
CA THR A 21 34.35 52.49 -29.76
C THR A 21 34.22 53.98 -29.43
N GLY A 22 33.09 54.61 -29.81
CA GLY A 22 32.74 55.98 -29.49
C GLY A 22 31.76 56.10 -28.32
N ASP A 23 31.55 55.02 -27.56
CA ASP A 23 30.68 54.91 -26.38
C ASP A 23 29.16 55.06 -26.66
N LEU A 24 28.71 54.93 -27.92
CA LEU A 24 27.28 54.87 -28.25
C LEU A 24 26.78 53.42 -28.18
N SER A 25 25.59 53.21 -27.61
CA SER A 25 25.04 51.87 -27.41
C SER A 25 23.62 51.69 -27.95
N VAL A 26 23.31 50.48 -28.40
CA VAL A 26 21.95 50.01 -28.72
C VAL A 26 21.62 48.75 -27.93
N ASP A 27 20.42 48.70 -27.37
CA ASP A 27 19.89 47.52 -26.68
C ASP A 27 18.94 46.78 -27.62
N THR A 28 19.01 45.45 -27.61
CA THR A 28 18.02 44.58 -28.24
C THR A 28 17.56 43.53 -27.24
N THR A 29 16.30 43.12 -27.33
CA THR A 29 15.74 42.11 -26.44
C THR A 29 15.30 40.89 -27.23
N PHE A 30 15.48 39.71 -26.66
CA PHE A 30 14.90 38.47 -27.19
C PHE A 30 14.38 37.59 -26.05
N THR A 31 13.39 36.76 -26.35
CA THR A 31 12.82 35.81 -25.38
C THR A 31 13.51 34.46 -25.53
N VAL A 32 13.89 33.86 -24.42
CA VAL A 32 14.26 32.44 -24.34
C VAL A 32 13.16 31.72 -23.59
N THR A 33 12.64 30.64 -24.17
CA THR A 33 11.63 29.78 -23.55
C THR A 33 12.22 28.40 -23.33
N VAL A 34 12.14 27.92 -22.10
CA VAL A 34 12.40 26.54 -21.71
C VAL A 34 11.05 25.83 -21.60
N ILE A 35 10.88 24.76 -22.37
CA ILE A 35 9.63 23.99 -22.39
C ILE A 35 9.77 22.88 -21.32
N PRO A 36 8.77 22.67 -20.45
CA PRO A 36 8.81 21.54 -19.52
C PRO A 36 8.80 20.22 -20.28
N VAL A 37 9.46 19.21 -19.71
CA VAL A 37 9.42 17.83 -20.20
C VAL A 37 8.84 17.03 -19.06
N ASN A 38 7.81 16.24 -19.35
CA ASN A 38 7.16 15.39 -18.35
C ASN A 38 8.12 14.29 -17.89
N ASP A 39 8.36 14.21 -16.59
CA ASP A 39 9.07 13.14 -15.91
C ASP A 39 8.10 12.01 -15.54
N ALA A 40 8.62 10.79 -15.37
CA ALA A 40 7.80 9.68 -14.89
C ALA A 40 7.69 9.70 -13.36
N PRO A 41 6.60 9.18 -12.79
CA PRO A 41 6.51 9.03 -11.35
C PRO A 41 7.57 8.04 -10.87
N ILE A 42 8.07 8.25 -9.66
CA ILE A 42 9.06 7.39 -9.01
C ILE A 42 8.40 6.76 -7.79
N VAL A 43 8.26 5.44 -7.79
CA VAL A 43 7.71 4.70 -6.65
C VAL A 43 8.84 4.25 -5.74
N GLU A 44 8.78 4.65 -4.48
CA GLU A 44 9.69 4.14 -3.45
C GLU A 44 9.35 2.69 -3.07
N GLN A 45 10.23 2.05 -2.30
CA GLN A 45 9.95 0.70 -1.82
C GLN A 45 8.75 0.73 -0.87
N ILE A 46 7.66 0.07 -1.27
CA ILE A 46 6.51 -0.15 -0.40
C ILE A 46 6.86 -1.31 0.56
N PRO A 47 6.73 -1.14 1.89
CA PRO A 47 7.04 -2.19 2.85
C PRO A 47 6.13 -3.41 2.71
N ASP A 48 6.66 -4.57 3.09
CA ASP A 48 5.87 -5.79 3.21
C ASP A 48 4.72 -5.61 4.22
N ILE A 49 3.59 -6.24 3.92
CA ILE A 49 2.35 -6.12 4.71
C ILE A 49 2.06 -7.44 5.40
N HIS A 50 1.72 -7.38 6.68
CA HIS A 50 1.21 -8.52 7.44
C HIS A 50 -0.08 -8.16 8.14
N PHE A 51 -1.12 -8.99 7.98
CA PHE A 51 -2.38 -8.86 8.71
C PHE A 51 -3.00 -10.23 8.97
N PHE A 52 -4.04 -10.27 9.81
CA PHE A 52 -4.75 -11.49 10.16
C PHE A 52 -6.03 -11.65 9.34
N LEU A 53 -6.43 -12.90 9.11
CA LEU A 53 -7.75 -13.22 8.57
C LEU A 53 -8.85 -12.54 9.39
N GLY A 54 -9.94 -12.11 8.73
CA GLY A 54 -11.00 -11.32 9.36
C GLY A 54 -10.70 -9.82 9.44
N GLN A 55 -9.44 -9.40 9.24
CA GLN A 55 -9.04 -7.99 9.21
C GLN A 55 -8.79 -7.48 7.78
N THR A 56 -8.69 -6.15 7.67
CA THR A 56 -8.31 -5.43 6.45
C THR A 56 -7.03 -4.65 6.73
N ALA A 57 -6.08 -4.67 5.79
CA ALA A 57 -4.91 -3.80 5.82
C ALA A 57 -5.14 -2.54 4.98
N VAL A 58 -4.60 -1.41 5.43
CA VAL A 58 -4.75 -0.10 4.78
C VAL A 58 -3.37 0.41 4.36
N LEU A 59 -3.23 0.80 3.09
CA LEU A 59 -1.98 1.30 2.52
C LEU A 59 -2.18 2.69 1.86
N PRO A 60 -1.64 3.78 2.45
CA PRO A 60 -1.69 5.10 1.84
C PRO A 60 -0.62 5.25 0.74
N LEU A 61 -1.01 5.11 -0.53
CA LEU A 61 -0.08 5.02 -1.66
C LEU A 61 0.68 6.31 -1.93
N SER A 62 0.07 7.48 -1.68
CA SER A 62 0.71 8.79 -1.84
C SER A 62 1.95 8.98 -0.96
N ALA A 63 2.15 8.14 0.06
CA ALA A 63 3.34 8.17 0.91
C ALA A 63 4.58 7.51 0.25
N PHE A 64 4.40 6.81 -0.87
CA PHE A 64 5.43 6.00 -1.53
C PHE A 64 5.69 6.42 -2.98
N VAL A 65 5.24 7.60 -3.40
CA VAL A 65 5.45 8.08 -4.75
C VAL A 65 5.83 9.55 -4.75
N ASN A 66 6.71 9.91 -5.66
CA ASN A 66 7.02 11.29 -5.98
C ASN A 66 7.02 11.48 -7.49
N ASP A 67 6.48 12.60 -7.94
CA ASP A 67 6.54 13.05 -9.32
C ASP A 67 7.00 14.51 -9.33
N VAL A 68 7.72 14.92 -10.37
CA VAL A 68 8.26 16.29 -10.49
C VAL A 68 7.18 17.25 -11.00
N ASP A 69 6.29 16.75 -11.86
CA ASP A 69 5.33 17.54 -12.63
C ASP A 69 3.90 17.44 -12.07
N ASP A 70 3.52 16.29 -11.51
CA ASP A 70 2.17 16.00 -11.02
C ASP A 70 2.10 15.89 -9.47
N ASP A 71 0.98 16.32 -8.87
CA ASP A 71 0.73 16.09 -7.44
C ASP A 71 0.41 14.60 -7.20
N PRO A 72 0.86 13.99 -6.08
CA PRO A 72 0.54 12.59 -5.77
C PRO A 72 -0.95 12.23 -5.84
N GLN A 73 -1.85 13.19 -5.59
CA GLN A 73 -3.29 12.98 -5.69
C GLN A 73 -3.79 12.85 -7.14
N ASP A 74 -3.07 13.40 -8.11
CA ASP A 74 -3.42 13.35 -9.53
C ASP A 74 -2.90 12.07 -10.23
N LEU A 75 -2.01 11.32 -9.57
CA LEU A 75 -1.47 10.07 -10.08
C LEU A 75 -2.49 8.93 -10.02
N ALA A 76 -2.56 8.13 -11.08
CA ALA A 76 -3.47 6.99 -11.19
C ALA A 76 -2.77 5.70 -10.77
N TRP A 77 -3.36 4.96 -9.84
CA TRP A 77 -2.82 3.70 -9.35
C TRP A 77 -3.61 2.49 -9.87
N THR A 78 -2.88 1.42 -10.14
CA THR A 78 -3.44 0.12 -10.51
C THR A 78 -2.72 -0.99 -9.76
N VAL A 79 -3.38 -2.14 -9.63
CA VAL A 79 -2.87 -3.30 -8.89
C VAL A 79 -3.00 -4.56 -9.72
N SER A 80 -2.01 -5.44 -9.61
CA SER A 80 -2.00 -6.76 -10.25
C SER A 80 -1.30 -7.80 -9.38
N GLY A 81 -1.41 -9.07 -9.75
CA GLY A 81 -0.85 -10.18 -8.97
C GLY A 81 -1.76 -10.67 -7.84
N THR A 82 -2.98 -10.16 -7.75
CA THR A 82 -3.97 -10.57 -6.74
C THR A 82 -4.70 -11.85 -7.15
N LEU A 83 -4.54 -12.93 -6.38
CA LEU A 83 -5.21 -14.22 -6.54
C LEU A 83 -6.15 -14.53 -5.37
N ASN A 84 -5.66 -14.38 -4.13
CA ASN A 84 -6.40 -14.69 -2.91
C ASN A 84 -6.84 -13.43 -2.15
N LEU A 85 -6.29 -12.27 -2.55
CA LEU A 85 -6.56 -10.96 -1.99
C LEU A 85 -7.46 -10.12 -2.90
N SER A 86 -8.22 -9.20 -2.30
CA SER A 86 -8.82 -8.05 -2.97
C SER A 86 -8.09 -6.80 -2.54
N VAL A 87 -7.79 -5.92 -3.50
CA VAL A 87 -7.18 -4.61 -3.27
C VAL A 87 -8.08 -3.57 -3.95
N GLU A 88 -8.74 -2.74 -3.15
CA GLU A 88 -9.58 -1.65 -3.61
C GLU A 88 -8.86 -0.33 -3.35
N ILE A 89 -8.61 0.45 -4.40
CA ILE A 89 -7.92 1.75 -4.29
C ILE A 89 -8.96 2.85 -4.43
N ASP A 90 -9.09 3.69 -3.42
CA ASP A 90 -9.94 4.88 -3.49
C ASP A 90 -9.22 5.98 -4.29
N ASP A 91 -9.80 6.33 -5.43
CA ASP A 91 -9.21 7.33 -6.33
C ASP A 91 -9.13 8.74 -5.73
N SER A 92 -9.92 9.05 -4.72
CA SER A 92 -9.93 10.38 -4.09
C SER A 92 -8.89 10.51 -2.97
N THR A 93 -8.59 9.41 -2.27
CA THR A 93 -7.68 9.40 -1.12
C THR A 93 -6.35 8.71 -1.40
N ARG A 94 -6.26 7.94 -2.50
CA ARG A 94 -5.12 7.05 -2.84
C ARG A 94 -4.82 6.04 -1.73
N ILE A 95 -5.84 5.66 -0.97
CA ILE A 95 -5.76 4.63 0.05
C ILE A 95 -6.18 3.30 -0.58
N ALA A 96 -5.35 2.28 -0.43
CA ALA A 96 -5.67 0.92 -0.81
C ALA A 96 -6.14 0.12 0.41
N ASP A 97 -7.37 -0.41 0.34
CA ASP A 97 -7.94 -1.36 1.29
C ASP A 97 -7.70 -2.79 0.79
N ILE A 98 -7.05 -3.61 1.62
CA ILE A 98 -6.58 -4.95 1.28
C ILE A 98 -7.26 -5.97 2.19
N SER A 99 -7.97 -6.92 1.60
CA SER A 99 -8.71 -7.97 2.32
C SER A 99 -8.55 -9.34 1.66
N VAL A 100 -8.84 -10.40 2.41
CA VAL A 100 -8.84 -11.77 1.88
C VAL A 100 -10.18 -12.07 1.22
N VAL A 101 -10.16 -12.62 0.01
CA VAL A 101 -11.38 -13.08 -0.69
C VAL A 101 -11.44 -14.60 -0.84
N ALA A 102 -10.29 -15.28 -0.81
CA ALA A 102 -10.26 -16.73 -0.83
C ALA A 102 -10.64 -17.28 0.55
N VAL A 103 -11.70 -18.09 0.58
CA VAL A 103 -12.17 -18.74 1.81
C VAL A 103 -11.03 -19.54 2.45
N ASP A 104 -10.84 -19.32 3.75
CA ASP A 104 -9.83 -20.01 4.56
C ASP A 104 -8.40 -19.93 3.99
N TRP A 105 -8.06 -18.86 3.26
CA TRP A 105 -6.71 -18.67 2.77
C TRP A 105 -5.82 -17.99 3.83
N MET A 106 -4.69 -18.62 4.09
CA MET A 106 -3.53 -18.04 4.76
C MET A 106 -2.32 -18.25 3.84
N GLY A 107 -1.37 -17.33 3.89
CA GLY A 107 -0.17 -17.46 3.09
C GLY A 107 0.44 -16.14 2.67
N LEU A 108 1.20 -16.20 1.60
CA LEU A 108 1.98 -15.10 1.08
C LEU A 108 1.63 -14.90 -0.38
N GLU A 109 1.40 -13.64 -0.75
CA GLU A 109 1.08 -13.21 -2.11
C GLU A 109 1.96 -12.01 -2.46
N ILE A 110 2.54 -12.02 -3.67
CA ILE A 110 3.33 -10.90 -4.17
C ILE A 110 2.42 -10.07 -5.08
N VAL A 111 2.17 -8.83 -4.68
CA VAL A 111 1.28 -7.90 -5.37
C VAL A 111 2.11 -6.79 -6.00
N THR A 112 1.80 -6.41 -7.23
CA THR A 112 2.45 -5.29 -7.91
C THR A 112 1.52 -4.10 -7.94
N PHE A 113 1.96 -2.98 -7.37
CA PHE A 113 1.33 -1.68 -7.52
C PHE A 113 2.02 -0.91 -8.65
N SER A 114 1.25 -0.39 -9.59
CA SER A 114 1.74 0.44 -10.69
C SER A 114 1.07 1.81 -10.60
N VAL A 115 1.84 2.87 -10.83
CA VAL A 115 1.36 4.25 -10.85
C VAL A 115 1.66 4.88 -12.20
N SER A 116 0.75 5.71 -12.71
CA SER A 116 0.97 6.50 -13.91
C SER A 116 0.61 7.96 -13.69
N ASP A 117 1.39 8.85 -14.30
CA ASP A 117 1.13 10.28 -14.35
C ASP A 117 0.01 10.64 -15.35
N SER A 118 -0.31 11.93 -15.43
CA SER A 118 -1.34 12.45 -16.33
C SER A 118 -0.98 12.35 -17.82
N SER A 119 0.30 12.19 -18.13
CA SER A 119 0.86 12.02 -19.49
C SER A 119 0.99 10.54 -19.91
N GLY A 120 0.80 9.61 -18.98
CA GLY A 120 0.87 8.16 -19.18
C GLY A 120 2.27 7.55 -19.00
N LEU A 121 3.26 8.27 -18.48
CA LEU A 121 4.48 7.60 -18.01
C LEU A 121 4.18 6.92 -16.67
N SER A 122 4.95 5.88 -16.34
CA SER A 122 4.62 5.01 -15.22
C SER A 122 5.84 4.37 -14.57
N ASP A 123 5.67 3.97 -13.32
CA ASP A 123 6.59 3.15 -12.55
C ASP A 123 5.80 2.15 -11.69
N SER A 124 6.48 1.20 -11.05
CA SER A 124 5.84 0.15 -10.27
C SER A 124 6.72 -0.40 -9.15
N SER A 125 6.07 -0.91 -8.10
CA SER A 125 6.71 -1.55 -6.96
C SER A 125 5.98 -2.83 -6.57
N THR A 126 6.74 -3.84 -6.18
CA THR A 126 6.21 -5.14 -5.73
C THR A 126 6.24 -5.22 -4.21
N VAL A 127 5.16 -5.73 -3.62
CA VAL A 127 4.98 -5.88 -2.18
C VAL A 127 4.71 -7.34 -1.85
N GLN A 128 5.35 -7.85 -0.80
CA GLN A 128 4.99 -9.13 -0.23
C GLN A 128 3.90 -8.93 0.83
N ILE A 129 2.73 -9.52 0.60
CA ILE A 129 1.60 -9.48 1.53
C ILE A 129 1.45 -10.86 2.16
N SER A 130 1.47 -10.93 3.48
CA SER A 130 1.31 -12.16 4.23
C SER A 130 0.09 -12.12 5.13
N VAL A 131 -0.73 -13.16 5.08
CA VAL A 131 -1.93 -13.32 5.89
C VAL A 131 -1.76 -14.52 6.81
N GLY A 132 -1.90 -14.27 8.10
CA GLY A 132 -1.91 -15.29 9.15
C GLY A 132 -3.28 -15.44 9.80
N VAL A 133 -3.32 -16.22 10.87
CA VAL A 133 -4.44 -16.29 11.81
C VAL A 133 -4.03 -15.64 13.12
N MET A 134 -4.96 -14.96 13.76
CA MET A 134 -4.74 -14.46 15.12
C MET A 134 -4.93 -15.64 16.08
N LEU A 135 -3.95 -15.92 16.94
CA LEU A 135 -4.12 -16.98 17.94
C LEU A 135 -5.25 -16.60 18.91
N GLY A 136 -6.17 -17.53 19.10
CA GLY A 136 -7.37 -17.37 19.89
C GLY A 136 -8.60 -16.93 19.10
N ASP A 137 -8.44 -16.39 17.89
CA ASP A 137 -9.53 -16.10 16.96
C ASP A 137 -9.87 -17.40 16.21
N ALA A 138 -10.77 -18.18 16.79
CA ALA A 138 -11.18 -19.47 16.27
C ALA A 138 -12.27 -19.35 15.21
N ASN A 139 -12.99 -18.23 15.17
CA ASN A 139 -14.08 -18.01 14.23
C ASN A 139 -13.64 -17.23 12.95
N ASN A 140 -12.42 -16.66 12.96
CA ASN A 140 -11.77 -15.83 11.94
C ASN A 140 -12.46 -14.48 11.67
N ASP A 141 -13.05 -13.85 12.69
CA ASP A 141 -13.70 -12.53 12.57
C ASP A 141 -12.75 -11.36 12.88
N GLY A 142 -11.49 -11.66 13.22
CA GLY A 142 -10.44 -10.69 13.45
C GLY A 142 -10.37 -10.16 14.88
N VAL A 143 -11.17 -10.72 15.81
CA VAL A 143 -11.12 -10.43 17.25
C VAL A 143 -11.01 -11.72 18.07
N VAL A 144 -10.62 -11.61 19.34
CA VAL A 144 -10.60 -12.75 20.28
C VAL A 144 -11.62 -12.48 21.38
N ASP A 145 -12.72 -13.21 21.38
CA ASP A 145 -13.86 -13.01 22.28
C ASP A 145 -14.59 -14.32 22.66
N ASN A 146 -15.77 -14.20 23.29
CA ASN A 146 -16.48 -15.37 23.81
C ASN A 146 -17.03 -16.26 22.67
N GLU A 147 -17.19 -15.73 21.48
CA GLU A 147 -17.67 -16.44 20.31
C GLU A 147 -16.61 -17.46 19.85
N ASP A 148 -15.32 -17.16 20.05
CA ASP A 148 -14.23 -18.12 19.84
C ASP A 148 -14.28 -19.29 20.83
N VAL A 149 -14.56 -19.00 22.10
CA VAL A 149 -14.76 -20.05 23.12
C VAL A 149 -15.91 -20.98 22.72
N VAL A 150 -17.00 -20.42 22.18
CA VAL A 150 -18.14 -21.20 21.66
C VAL A 150 -17.70 -22.05 20.48
N MET A 151 -16.91 -21.51 19.56
CA MET A 151 -16.37 -22.24 18.41
C MET A 151 -15.51 -23.43 18.85
N VAL A 152 -14.56 -23.21 19.76
CA VAL A 152 -13.67 -24.26 20.30
C VAL A 152 -14.45 -25.32 21.09
N SER A 153 -15.37 -24.88 21.96
CA SER A 153 -16.23 -25.80 22.73
C SER A 153 -17.11 -26.65 21.83
N GLY A 154 -17.69 -26.06 20.78
CA GLY A 154 -18.52 -26.76 19.81
C GLY A 154 -17.75 -27.84 19.04
N TYR A 155 -16.50 -27.55 18.66
CA TYR A 155 -15.62 -28.51 17.99
C TYR A 155 -15.26 -29.69 18.91
N ILE A 156 -14.81 -29.42 20.15
CA ILE A 156 -14.44 -30.46 21.13
C ILE A 156 -15.62 -31.38 21.45
N LEU A 157 -16.83 -30.84 21.51
CA LEU A 157 -18.05 -31.60 21.76
C LEU A 157 -18.61 -32.31 20.51
N ASN A 158 -17.94 -32.18 19.36
CA ASN A 158 -18.36 -32.71 18.05
C ASN A 158 -19.72 -32.17 17.56
N PHE A 159 -20.07 -30.93 17.91
CA PHE A 159 -21.27 -30.26 17.41
C PHE A 159 -21.04 -29.53 16.09
N ILE A 160 -19.81 -29.06 15.85
CA ILE A 160 -19.42 -28.36 14.63
C ILE A 160 -18.05 -28.85 14.12
N GLY A 161 -17.76 -28.61 12.85
CA GLY A 161 -16.42 -28.76 12.29
C GLY A 161 -15.70 -27.42 12.20
N MET A 162 -14.38 -27.46 12.02
CA MET A 162 -13.54 -26.29 11.78
C MET A 162 -12.76 -26.45 10.48
N SER A 163 -12.51 -25.35 9.78
CA SER A 163 -11.54 -25.29 8.69
C SER A 163 -10.10 -25.34 9.24
N ASN A 164 -9.12 -25.50 8.35
CA ASN A 164 -7.71 -25.55 8.76
C ASN A 164 -7.22 -24.23 9.37
N THR A 165 -7.72 -23.08 8.88
CA THR A 165 -7.43 -21.76 9.45
C THR A 165 -8.03 -21.63 10.83
N GLN A 166 -9.29 -22.01 11.02
CA GLN A 166 -9.97 -21.99 12.32
C GLN A 166 -9.25 -22.89 13.33
N MET A 167 -8.84 -24.10 12.94
CA MET A 167 -8.03 -24.97 13.81
C MET A 167 -6.67 -24.34 14.16
N SER A 168 -6.06 -23.60 13.24
CA SER A 168 -4.80 -22.91 13.51
C SER A 168 -4.97 -21.73 14.48
N GLY A 169 -6.08 -20.98 14.40
CA GLY A 169 -6.41 -19.93 15.36
C GLY A 169 -6.81 -20.49 16.73
N ALA A 170 -7.54 -21.61 16.74
CA ALA A 170 -8.00 -22.29 17.94
C ALA A 170 -6.89 -23.01 18.74
N ASN A 171 -5.80 -23.47 18.11
CA ASN A 171 -4.68 -24.13 18.79
C ASN A 171 -3.72 -23.10 19.41
N VAL A 172 -4.15 -22.44 20.49
CA VAL A 172 -3.42 -21.32 21.10
C VAL A 172 -2.11 -21.78 21.74
N ASN A 173 -2.11 -22.99 22.32
CA ASN A 173 -0.95 -23.52 23.05
C ASN A 173 0.10 -24.20 22.14
N GLY A 174 -0.23 -24.41 20.86
CA GLY A 174 0.67 -24.94 19.84
C GLY A 174 0.98 -26.44 19.95
N ASP A 175 0.22 -27.22 20.72
CA ASP A 175 0.47 -28.65 20.95
C ASP A 175 -0.13 -29.58 19.87
N ALA A 176 -0.78 -28.98 18.87
CA ALA A 176 -1.41 -29.61 17.71
C ALA A 176 -2.72 -30.36 18.01
N PHE A 177 -3.26 -30.20 19.22
CA PHE A 177 -4.60 -30.65 19.57
C PHE A 177 -5.50 -29.45 19.88
N ILE A 178 -6.77 -29.54 19.53
CA ILE A 178 -7.79 -28.59 19.97
C ILE A 178 -8.50 -29.20 21.16
N ASP A 179 -8.26 -28.69 22.36
CA ASP A 179 -8.88 -29.17 23.58
C ASP A 179 -9.17 -28.06 24.61
N VAL A 180 -9.58 -28.47 25.81
CA VAL A 180 -10.01 -27.55 26.87
C VAL A 180 -8.89 -26.62 27.34
N ARG A 181 -7.62 -26.96 27.09
CA ARG A 181 -6.48 -26.10 27.41
C ARG A 181 -6.46 -24.87 26.50
N ASP A 182 -6.81 -25.02 25.23
CA ASP A 182 -6.94 -23.88 24.32
C ASP A 182 -8.05 -22.93 24.75
N ILE A 183 -9.19 -23.47 25.22
CA ILE A 183 -10.27 -22.64 25.77
C ILE A 183 -9.78 -21.81 26.96
N ILE A 184 -8.97 -22.40 27.84
CA ILE A 184 -8.43 -21.68 29.00
C ILE A 184 -7.54 -20.53 28.53
N GLU A 185 -6.69 -20.75 27.53
CA GLU A 185 -5.82 -19.70 26.99
C GLU A 185 -6.59 -18.60 26.26
N ILE A 186 -7.65 -18.94 25.49
CA ILE A 186 -8.55 -17.94 24.89
C ILE A 186 -9.20 -17.08 25.98
N LEU A 187 -9.70 -17.70 27.05
CA LEU A 187 -10.28 -16.96 28.19
C LEU A 187 -9.25 -16.07 28.89
N GLU A 188 -7.99 -16.49 28.98
CA GLU A 188 -6.90 -15.65 29.50
C GLU A 188 -6.61 -14.46 28.58
N ILE A 189 -6.64 -14.65 27.26
CA ILE A 189 -6.50 -13.54 26.29
C ILE A 189 -7.63 -12.53 26.50
N ILE A 190 -8.89 -12.97 26.52
CA ILE A 190 -10.07 -12.11 26.70
C ILE A 190 -10.01 -11.35 28.02
N HIS A 191 -9.60 -12.01 29.11
CA HIS A 191 -9.54 -11.38 30.43
C HIS A 191 -8.51 -10.25 30.54
N ASN A 192 -7.44 -10.32 29.74
CA ASN A 192 -6.33 -9.38 29.79
C ASN A 192 -6.45 -8.21 28.80
N GLN A 193 -7.54 -8.14 28.01
CA GLN A 193 -7.84 -7.03 27.11
C GLN A 193 -8.47 -5.82 27.82
#